data_AF-A0A662VN03-F1
#
_entry.id   AF-A0A662VN03-F1
#
_cell.length_a   1.000
_cell.length_b   1.000
_cell.length_c   1.000
_cell.angle_alpha   90.00
_cell.angle_beta   90.00
_cell.angle_gamma   90.00
#
_symmetry.space_group_name_H-M   'P 1'
#
loop_
_entity.id
_entity.type
_entity.pdbx_description
1 polymer ?
#
loop_
_entity_poly.entity_id
_entity_poly.type
_entity_poly.pdbx_seq_one_letter_code
_entity_poly.pdbx_strand_id
1 'polypeptide(L)'
;MENMDNKQQYNSGVEEIFSNFSKDPCLGETCKVTCPIGFTCIRAAPPRSGELRLDFYRCNLKCPFCWTINKPRLWGSDEIYERIKCRFDKYYNSKLMVTISYLRITGGEPILNRKRINHLLDLFGLIDNAIEQDRIYKIWKTRKSPQNLRGRKNIKIQTNGIMIPKFCEDFINELKNFNNISFTFEISLKGTNPGEFSILAGGLDGKIFFEQIRAIKELIKYEKQNYPIFVRGVLGIFHSKQYDLIFPQNGRMMFNPSKEFIIVVKSLMTMPRNQERFYVEPLRFTEQMKEAEEDCKKIGIITPSYIGRDIKAGKKTPIKKTYLWELIK
;
A
#
# COMPACT_ATOMS: atom_id res chain seq x y z
N MET A 1 18.13 28.12 24.35
CA MET A 1 18.46 26.70 24.09
C MET A 1 17.18 25.90 24.14
N GLU A 2 16.41 25.90 23.05
CA GLU A 2 15.29 24.97 22.89
C GLU A 2 15.86 23.63 22.45
N ASN A 3 15.58 22.58 23.23
CA ASN A 3 16.03 21.23 22.96
C ASN A 3 15.51 20.74 21.61
N MET A 4 16.44 20.62 20.66
CA MET A 4 16.35 19.78 19.47
C MET A 4 16.25 18.31 19.89
N ASP A 5 15.09 17.84 20.30
CA ASP A 5 14.88 16.40 20.46
C ASP A 5 13.41 16.01 20.32
N ASN A 6 12.98 15.78 19.07
CA ASN A 6 11.72 15.12 18.77
C ASN A 6 11.69 14.66 17.30
N LYS A 7 12.70 13.90 16.86
CA LYS A 7 12.59 13.11 15.63
C LYS A 7 11.60 11.97 15.89
N GLN A 8 10.30 12.28 15.83
CA GLN A 8 9.23 11.36 16.21
C GLN A 8 9.11 10.18 15.24
N GLN A 9 8.72 9.04 15.81
CA GLN A 9 8.97 7.71 15.30
C GLN A 9 7.63 6.99 15.07
N TYR A 10 7.37 6.46 13.86
CA TYR A 10 5.99 6.02 13.48
C TYR A 10 5.87 4.70 12.71
N ASN A 11 6.99 4.10 12.36
CA ASN A 11 7.04 2.81 11.69
C ASN A 11 7.12 1.68 12.71
N SER A 12 7.03 0.44 12.24
CA SER A 12 7.31 -0.75 13.02
C SER A 12 8.54 -1.45 12.45
N GLY A 13 9.60 -1.52 13.24
CA GLY A 13 10.52 -2.66 13.23
C GLY A 13 9.70 -3.91 13.54
N VAL A 14 9.34 -4.68 12.52
CA VAL A 14 8.65 -5.95 12.76
C VAL A 14 9.69 -6.93 13.29
N GLU A 15 9.42 -7.58 14.43
CA GLU A 15 10.35 -8.56 15.02
C GLU A 15 10.67 -9.71 14.05
N GLU A 16 9.72 -10.00 13.18
CA GLU A 16 9.88 -10.89 12.04
C GLU A 16 10.26 -10.03 10.84
N ILE A 17 11.54 -9.95 10.47
CA ILE A 17 11.87 -9.53 9.10
C ILE A 17 11.13 -10.46 8.15
N PHE A 18 10.13 -9.90 7.50
CA PHE A 18 9.37 -10.53 6.43
C PHE A 18 10.27 -10.58 5.21
N SER A 19 11.11 -11.60 5.15
CA SER A 19 11.72 -12.05 3.91
C SER A 19 11.16 -13.41 3.52
N ASN A 20 10.43 -13.45 2.41
CA ASN A 20 9.98 -14.70 1.80
C ASN A 20 11.05 -15.33 0.88
N PHE A 21 12.30 -14.86 0.98
CA PHE A 21 13.41 -15.32 0.16
C PHE A 21 14.48 -15.96 1.02
N SER A 22 14.58 -17.28 0.96
CA SER A 22 15.51 -18.06 1.78
C SER A 22 16.99 -17.71 1.60
N LYS A 23 17.37 -17.05 0.51
CA LYS A 23 18.74 -16.60 0.23
C LYS A 23 18.96 -15.11 0.55
N ASP A 24 18.05 -14.47 1.27
CA ASP A 24 18.22 -13.08 1.68
C ASP A 24 19.42 -12.93 2.63
N PRO A 25 20.40 -12.06 2.32
CA PRO A 25 21.63 -11.91 3.08
C PRO A 25 21.42 -11.40 4.52
N CYS A 26 20.24 -10.88 4.85
CA CYS A 26 19.93 -10.47 6.22
C CYS A 26 19.33 -11.57 7.10
N LEU A 27 19.03 -12.77 6.56
CA LEU A 27 18.37 -13.82 7.34
C LEU A 27 19.23 -14.42 8.46
N GLY A 28 20.56 -14.40 8.32
CA GLY A 28 21.50 -14.90 9.33
C GLY A 28 22.06 -13.84 10.27
N GLU A 29 21.56 -12.61 10.20
CA GLU A 29 22.13 -11.45 10.89
C GLU A 29 21.42 -11.17 12.21
N THR A 30 22.14 -10.72 13.23
CA THR A 30 21.54 -10.37 14.54
C THR A 30 20.61 -9.17 14.44
N CYS A 31 20.94 -8.18 13.59
CA CYS A 31 20.08 -7.02 13.34
C CYS A 31 18.74 -7.39 12.68
N LYS A 32 18.58 -8.65 12.24
CA LYS A 32 17.36 -9.12 11.60
C LYS A 32 16.15 -8.94 12.51
N VAL A 33 16.28 -9.22 13.80
CA VAL A 33 15.14 -9.18 14.73
C VAL A 33 14.61 -7.76 14.94
N THR A 34 15.39 -6.74 14.57
CA THR A 34 15.06 -5.36 14.89
C THR A 34 14.85 -4.48 13.65
N CYS A 35 15.30 -4.90 12.46
CA CYS A 35 15.25 -4.05 11.27
C CYS A 35 13.81 -3.71 10.83
N PRO A 36 13.52 -2.43 10.52
CA PRO A 36 12.23 -2.01 10.00
C PRO A 36 12.03 -2.29 8.51
N ILE A 37 13.02 -2.84 7.81
CA ILE A 37 12.99 -3.03 6.36
C ILE A 37 12.90 -4.52 6.00
N GLY A 38 11.69 -4.95 5.63
CA GLY A 38 11.43 -6.26 5.04
C GLY A 38 11.82 -6.35 3.57
N PHE A 39 11.83 -7.55 3.01
CA PHE A 39 11.99 -7.79 1.57
C PHE A 39 11.02 -8.83 1.06
N THR A 40 10.20 -8.48 0.08
CA THR A 40 9.34 -9.46 -0.59
C THR A 40 9.90 -9.77 -1.97
N CYS A 41 10.36 -10.99 -2.16
CA CYS A 41 10.74 -11.53 -3.45
C CYS A 41 9.51 -11.68 -4.35
N ILE A 42 9.61 -11.09 -5.53
CA ILE A 42 8.61 -11.12 -6.60
C ILE A 42 9.00 -12.21 -7.63
N ARG A 43 10.31 -12.38 -7.88
CA ARG A 43 10.86 -13.39 -8.80
C ARG A 43 12.12 -13.99 -8.20
N ALA A 44 12.04 -15.29 -7.86
CA ALA A 44 13.15 -16.03 -7.25
C ALA A 44 14.19 -16.55 -8.25
N ALA A 45 13.81 -16.70 -9.52
CA ALA A 45 14.68 -17.12 -10.61
C ALA A 45 15.48 -15.92 -11.17
N PRO A 46 16.79 -16.07 -11.49
CA PRO A 46 17.59 -15.02 -12.11
C PRO A 46 16.98 -14.47 -13.42
N PRO A 47 17.17 -13.16 -13.74
CA PRO A 47 17.53 -12.12 -12.80
C PRO A 47 16.44 -11.97 -11.73
N ARG A 48 16.85 -11.90 -10.45
CA ARG A 48 15.92 -11.91 -9.33
C ARG A 48 15.31 -10.52 -9.14
N SER A 49 14.11 -10.45 -8.60
CA SER A 49 13.51 -9.16 -8.25
C SER A 49 12.68 -9.23 -6.99
N GLY A 50 12.66 -8.15 -6.22
CA GLY A 50 11.79 -8.00 -5.06
C GLY A 50 11.45 -6.55 -4.77
N GLU A 51 10.79 -6.32 -3.65
CA GLU A 51 10.46 -5.01 -3.09
C GLU A 51 11.03 -4.91 -1.68
N LEU A 52 11.51 -3.72 -1.30
CA LEU A 52 11.76 -3.40 0.10
C LEU A 52 10.45 -2.91 0.71
N ARG A 53 10.19 -3.24 1.97
CA ARG A 53 8.93 -2.93 2.65
C ARG A 53 9.20 -2.26 3.99
N LEU A 54 8.51 -1.14 4.24
CA LEU A 54 8.44 -0.44 5.51
C LEU A 54 6.99 -0.42 5.98
N ASP A 55 6.76 -0.93 7.18
CA ASP A 55 5.44 -1.03 7.79
C ASP A 55 5.21 0.07 8.82
N PHE A 56 4.02 0.65 8.80
CA PHE A 56 3.52 1.55 9.83
C PHE A 56 2.63 0.78 10.80
N TYR A 57 2.58 1.21 12.06
CA TYR A 57 1.63 0.69 13.05
C TYR A 57 0.44 1.66 13.18
N ARG A 58 -0.68 1.22 13.79
CA ARG A 58 -1.92 2.00 13.98
C ARG A 58 -2.58 2.51 12.70
N CYS A 59 -3.91 2.51 12.73
CA CYS A 59 -4.77 2.98 11.66
C CYS A 59 -5.96 3.74 12.27
N ASN A 60 -6.55 4.67 11.51
CA ASN A 60 -7.83 5.32 11.84
C ASN A 60 -9.05 4.43 11.54
N LEU A 61 -8.84 3.23 11.00
CA LEU A 61 -9.88 2.22 10.78
C LEU A 61 -9.77 1.11 11.83
N LYS A 62 -10.89 0.44 12.10
CA LYS A 62 -10.98 -0.73 13.00
C LYS A 62 -11.47 -1.97 12.26
N CYS A 63 -10.88 -2.21 11.08
CA CYS A 63 -11.34 -3.30 10.21
C CYS A 63 -11.27 -4.65 10.97
N PRO A 64 -12.32 -5.47 10.93
CA PRO A 64 -12.36 -6.76 11.63
C PRO A 64 -11.36 -7.78 11.08
N PHE A 65 -10.95 -7.64 9.81
CA PHE A 65 -9.93 -8.45 9.14
C PHE A 65 -8.54 -7.81 9.16
N CYS A 66 -8.32 -6.77 9.99
CA CYS A 66 -7.04 -6.08 10.04
C CYS A 66 -5.95 -6.98 10.62
N TRP A 67 -4.77 -6.93 10.02
CA TRP A 67 -3.57 -7.65 10.47
C TRP A 67 -2.41 -6.70 10.76
N THR A 68 -2.71 -5.41 11.00
CA THR A 68 -1.68 -4.42 11.34
C THR A 68 -0.98 -4.83 12.63
N ILE A 69 0.35 -4.72 12.62
CA ILE A 69 1.21 -5.04 13.77
C ILE A 69 0.97 -4.02 14.88
N ASN A 70 0.64 -4.51 16.07
CA ASN A 70 0.29 -3.68 17.23
C ASN A 70 1.44 -3.50 18.24
N LYS A 71 2.64 -4.03 17.96
CA LYS A 71 3.85 -3.88 18.78
C LYS A 71 4.87 -3.00 18.06
N PRO A 72 4.79 -1.65 18.17
CA PRO A 72 5.68 -0.77 17.43
C PRO A 72 7.08 -0.76 18.04
N ARG A 73 8.09 -0.79 17.16
CA ARG A 73 9.42 -0.28 17.46
C ARG A 73 9.56 1.05 16.75
N LEU A 74 10.05 2.03 17.47
CA LEU A 74 10.08 3.40 17.04
C LEU A 74 11.42 3.72 16.35
N TRP A 75 11.40 4.18 15.08
CA TRP A 75 12.60 4.57 14.32
C TRP A 75 12.46 5.98 13.76
N GLY A 76 13.54 6.77 13.80
CA GLY A 76 13.68 8.05 13.11
C GLY A 76 13.88 7.88 11.60
N SER A 77 13.66 8.94 10.82
CA SER A 77 13.81 8.93 9.36
C SER A 77 15.25 8.59 8.94
N ASP A 78 16.26 9.13 9.63
CA ASP A 78 17.67 8.82 9.39
C ASP A 78 18.00 7.35 9.65
N GLU A 79 17.51 6.79 10.76
CA GLU A 79 17.76 5.40 11.11
C GLU A 79 17.10 4.44 10.09
N ILE A 80 15.89 4.76 9.63
CA ILE A 80 15.22 4.01 8.56
C ILE A 80 16.03 4.09 7.27
N TYR A 81 16.50 5.28 6.90
CA TYR A 81 17.31 5.50 5.71
C TYR A 81 18.58 4.64 5.76
N GLU A 82 19.30 4.62 6.88
CA GLU A 82 20.49 3.78 7.06
C GLU A 82 20.17 2.28 6.93
N ARG A 83 19.00 1.84 7.42
CA ARG A 83 18.54 0.47 7.25
C ARG A 83 18.18 0.16 5.78
N ILE A 84 17.57 1.10 5.06
CA ILE A 84 17.31 0.96 3.62
C ILE A 84 18.63 0.86 2.85
N LYS A 85 19.57 1.76 3.13
CA LYS A 85 20.91 1.79 2.52
C LYS A 85 21.64 0.46 2.76
N CYS A 86 21.64 -0.05 4.00
CA CYS A 86 22.20 -1.35 4.35
C CYS A 86 21.59 -2.50 3.52
N ARG A 87 20.26 -2.49 3.29
CA ARG A 87 19.60 -3.51 2.46
C ARG A 87 20.05 -3.42 1.00
N PHE A 88 20.12 -2.21 0.44
CA PHE A 88 20.65 -2.01 -0.90
C PHE A 88 22.09 -2.49 -1.03
N ASP A 89 22.96 -2.10 -0.10
CA ASP A 89 24.37 -2.50 -0.09
C ASP A 89 24.54 -4.03 -0.03
N LYS A 90 23.84 -4.70 0.90
CA LYS A 90 23.91 -6.17 1.02
C LYS A 90 23.45 -6.88 -0.26
N TYR A 91 22.39 -6.41 -0.91
CA TYR A 91 21.97 -7.00 -2.19
C TYR A 91 22.93 -6.67 -3.33
N TYR A 92 23.43 -5.44 -3.41
CA TYR A 92 24.36 -4.99 -4.43
C TYR A 92 25.68 -5.77 -4.39
N ASN A 93 26.22 -5.99 -3.19
CA ASN A 93 27.46 -6.72 -2.97
C ASN A 93 27.26 -8.25 -2.94
N SER A 94 26.01 -8.73 -2.99
CA SER A 94 25.74 -10.17 -3.08
C SER A 94 25.89 -10.71 -4.50
N LYS A 95 26.22 -12.01 -4.63
CA LYS A 95 26.20 -12.73 -5.92
C LYS A 95 24.78 -13.11 -6.40
N LEU A 96 23.73 -12.53 -5.80
CA LEU A 96 22.34 -12.96 -6.01
C LEU A 96 21.67 -12.32 -7.22
N MET A 97 22.25 -11.27 -7.82
CA MET A 97 21.70 -10.52 -8.96
C MET A 97 20.25 -10.07 -8.72
N VAL A 98 20.02 -9.38 -7.59
CA VAL A 98 18.69 -8.91 -7.18
C VAL A 98 18.46 -7.49 -7.70
N THR A 99 17.32 -7.29 -8.37
CA THR A 99 16.79 -5.96 -8.71
C THR A 99 15.69 -5.57 -7.73
N ILE A 100 15.80 -4.40 -7.11
CA ILE A 100 14.73 -3.83 -6.28
C ILE A 100 13.73 -3.12 -7.18
N SER A 101 12.49 -3.58 -7.18
CA SER A 101 11.44 -3.03 -8.06
C SER A 101 10.89 -1.70 -7.56
N TYR A 102 10.73 -1.56 -6.24
CA TYR A 102 10.24 -0.38 -5.55
C TYR A 102 10.43 -0.53 -4.04
N LEU A 103 10.39 0.59 -3.33
CA LEU A 103 10.17 0.65 -1.89
C LEU A 103 8.66 0.73 -1.64
N ARG A 104 8.12 -0.09 -0.75
CA ARG A 104 6.71 -0.07 -0.35
C ARG A 104 6.59 0.47 1.07
N ILE A 105 5.75 1.48 1.23
CA ILE A 105 5.27 2.01 2.50
C ILE A 105 3.85 1.45 2.72
N THR A 106 3.64 0.68 3.78
CA THR A 106 2.39 -0.06 4.03
C THR A 106 2.17 -0.31 5.52
N GLY A 107 1.34 -1.28 5.91
CA GLY A 107 1.00 -1.64 7.29
C GLY A 107 -0.30 -1.00 7.73
N GLY A 108 -0.27 -0.29 8.86
CA GLY A 108 -1.35 0.56 9.37
C GLY A 108 -1.69 1.71 8.42
N GLU A 109 -1.71 2.95 8.90
CA GLU A 109 -1.99 4.10 8.04
C GLU A 109 -0.77 5.02 7.92
N PRO A 110 0.01 4.96 6.82
CA PRO A 110 1.15 5.84 6.63
C PRO A 110 0.77 7.32 6.65
N ILE A 111 -0.40 7.67 6.11
CA ILE A 111 -0.89 9.06 6.02
C ILE A 111 -1.97 9.25 7.09
N LEU A 112 -1.57 9.24 8.36
CA LEU A 112 -2.54 9.36 9.48
C LEU A 112 -2.65 10.79 10.03
N ASN A 113 -1.52 11.49 10.09
CA ASN A 113 -1.41 12.83 10.68
C ASN A 113 -0.19 13.56 10.12
N ARG A 114 -0.10 14.87 10.41
CA ARG A 114 1.01 15.72 9.95
C ARG A 114 2.39 15.19 10.34
N LYS A 115 2.52 14.64 11.56
CA LYS A 115 3.80 14.15 12.06
C LYS A 115 4.31 12.95 11.24
N ARG A 116 3.43 12.01 10.84
CA ARG A 116 3.79 10.92 9.93
C ARG A 116 4.16 11.41 8.53
N ILE A 117 3.44 12.42 8.04
CA ILE A 117 3.73 13.04 6.75
C ILE A 117 5.13 13.66 6.76
N ASN A 118 5.45 14.46 7.77
CA ASN A 118 6.78 15.07 7.91
C ASN A 118 7.87 13.99 7.99
N HIS A 119 7.65 12.96 8.81
CA HIS A 119 8.58 11.81 8.90
C HIS A 119 8.82 11.12 7.55
N LEU A 120 7.78 10.95 6.73
CA LEU A 120 7.91 10.41 5.38
C LEU A 120 8.64 11.36 4.44
N LEU A 121 8.35 12.66 4.49
CA LEU A 121 9.03 13.68 3.67
C LEU A 121 10.53 13.75 3.99
N ASP A 122 10.91 13.70 5.27
CA ASP A 122 12.31 13.65 5.71
C ASP A 122 13.01 12.42 5.13
N LEU A 123 12.38 11.24 5.28
CA LEU A 123 12.90 9.98 4.73
C LEU A 123 13.04 10.05 3.19
N PHE A 124 12.05 10.64 2.51
CA PHE A 124 12.07 10.79 1.06
C PHE A 124 13.20 11.72 0.61
N GLY A 125 13.45 12.82 1.33
CA GLY A 125 14.58 13.71 1.06
C GLY A 125 15.94 13.02 1.19
N LEU A 126 16.13 12.23 2.26
CA LEU A 126 17.36 11.43 2.44
C LEU A 126 17.58 10.45 1.28
N ILE A 127 16.52 9.73 0.87
CA ILE A 127 16.59 8.79 -0.24
C ILE A 127 16.85 9.50 -1.57
N ASP A 128 16.13 10.59 -1.87
CA ASP A 128 16.21 11.32 -3.13
C ASP A 128 17.63 11.86 -3.38
N ASN A 129 18.24 12.43 -2.34
CA ASN A 129 19.61 12.96 -2.38
C ASN A 129 20.66 11.86 -2.59
N ALA A 130 20.45 10.67 -2.03
CA ALA A 130 21.44 9.59 -2.06
C ALA A 130 21.49 8.81 -3.38
N ILE A 131 20.38 8.79 -4.15
CA ILE A 131 20.24 7.95 -5.36
C ILE A 131 21.33 8.23 -6.41
N GLU A 132 21.71 9.50 -6.58
CA GLU A 132 22.73 9.88 -7.57
C GLU A 132 24.16 9.73 -7.04
N GLN A 133 24.33 9.76 -5.72
CA GLN A 133 25.63 9.75 -5.05
C GLN A 133 26.17 8.33 -4.83
N ASP A 134 25.28 7.34 -4.66
CA ASP A 134 25.68 5.98 -4.31
C ASP A 134 25.29 4.95 -5.36
N ARG A 135 26.30 4.22 -5.86
CA ARG A 135 26.14 3.18 -6.88
C ARG A 135 25.26 2.01 -6.44
N ILE A 136 25.05 1.80 -5.13
CA ILE A 136 24.18 0.71 -4.66
C ILE A 136 22.74 0.87 -5.18
N TYR A 137 22.28 2.10 -5.44
CA TYR A 137 20.93 2.33 -5.96
C TYR A 137 20.76 1.98 -7.45
N LYS A 138 21.83 1.56 -8.15
CA LYS A 138 21.74 1.03 -9.52
C LYS A 138 20.90 -0.24 -9.62
N ILE A 139 20.83 -1.05 -8.56
CA ILE A 139 19.95 -2.23 -8.52
C ILE A 139 18.47 -1.86 -8.30
N TRP A 140 18.15 -0.60 -8.00
CA TRP A 140 16.77 -0.13 -7.95
C TRP A 140 16.26 0.14 -9.36
N LYS A 141 15.22 -0.57 -9.79
CA LYS A 141 14.55 -0.39 -11.06
C LYS A 141 14.03 1.04 -11.24
N THR A 142 14.43 1.65 -12.35
CA THR A 142 13.92 2.94 -12.80
C THR A 142 12.60 2.78 -13.56
N ARG A 143 11.65 3.69 -13.32
CA ARG A 143 10.37 3.76 -14.05
C ARG A 143 10.62 4.19 -15.50
N LYS A 144 10.06 3.42 -16.44
CA LYS A 144 10.04 3.76 -17.87
C LYS A 144 8.75 4.49 -18.29
N SER A 145 7.67 4.29 -17.53
CA SER A 145 6.35 4.86 -17.81
C SER A 145 5.48 4.93 -16.54
N PRO A 146 4.41 5.75 -16.54
CA PRO A 146 4.13 6.84 -17.51
C PRO A 146 5.17 7.97 -17.48
N GLN A 147 5.05 8.92 -18.42
CA GLN A 147 6.07 9.96 -18.69
C GLN A 147 6.38 10.81 -17.45
N ASN A 148 5.37 11.15 -16.65
CA ASN A 148 5.52 11.91 -15.40
C ASN A 148 6.36 11.21 -14.32
N LEU A 149 6.63 9.90 -14.46
CA LEU A 149 7.48 9.13 -13.55
C LEU A 149 8.80 8.68 -14.20
N ARG A 150 8.99 8.94 -15.49
CA ARG A 150 10.10 8.38 -16.26
C ARG A 150 11.44 8.83 -15.67
N GLY A 151 12.39 7.90 -15.56
CA GLY A 151 13.72 8.18 -15.02
C GLY A 151 13.82 8.06 -13.50
N ARG A 152 12.68 8.04 -12.78
CA ARG A 152 12.65 8.02 -11.33
C ARG A 152 12.58 6.61 -10.73
N LYS A 153 13.10 6.44 -9.51
CA LYS A 153 12.86 5.28 -8.66
C LYS A 153 11.45 5.37 -8.07
N ASN A 154 10.82 4.23 -7.77
CA ASN A 154 9.43 4.22 -7.38
C ASN A 154 9.24 3.86 -5.91
N ILE A 155 8.51 4.70 -5.18
CA ILE A 155 7.99 4.43 -3.85
C ILE A 155 6.48 4.17 -3.99
N LYS A 156 5.99 3.03 -3.48
CA LYS A 156 4.56 2.73 -3.41
C LYS A 156 4.04 3.04 -2.01
N ILE A 157 2.98 3.83 -1.90
CA ILE A 157 2.33 4.15 -0.63
C ILE A 157 0.96 3.49 -0.64
N GLN A 158 0.75 2.52 0.25
CA GLN A 158 -0.55 1.91 0.50
C GLN A 158 -1.22 2.65 1.66
N THR A 159 -2.44 3.12 1.44
CA THR A 159 -3.16 3.99 2.37
C THR A 159 -4.66 3.75 2.21
N ASN A 160 -5.44 3.96 3.26
CA ASN A 160 -6.90 3.99 3.16
C ASN A 160 -7.41 5.31 2.54
N GLY A 161 -6.57 6.34 2.43
CA GLY A 161 -6.88 7.59 1.76
C GLY A 161 -7.72 8.60 2.55
N ILE A 162 -8.27 8.26 3.72
CA ILE A 162 -9.22 9.12 4.46
C ILE A 162 -8.61 10.47 4.82
N MET A 163 -7.33 10.49 5.17
CA MET A 163 -6.64 11.71 5.59
C MET A 163 -6.01 12.47 4.42
N ILE A 164 -5.97 11.89 3.22
CA ILE A 164 -5.38 12.56 2.05
C ILE A 164 -6.06 13.91 1.80
N PRO A 165 -7.41 14.02 1.72
CA PRO A 165 -8.05 15.30 1.47
C PRO A 165 -7.69 16.41 2.45
N LYS A 166 -7.38 16.06 3.70
CA LYS A 166 -6.97 17.01 4.73
C LYS A 166 -5.55 17.56 4.51
N PHE A 167 -4.66 16.77 3.94
CA PHE A 167 -3.24 17.11 3.81
C PHE A 167 -2.77 17.21 2.36
N CYS A 168 -3.68 17.03 1.39
CA CYS A 168 -3.37 16.75 0.00
C CYS A 168 -2.50 17.84 -0.61
N GLU A 169 -2.90 19.10 -0.43
CA GLU A 169 -2.21 20.25 -1.02
C GLU A 169 -0.75 20.34 -0.54
N ASP A 170 -0.53 20.51 0.77
CA ASP A 170 0.82 20.61 1.32
C ASP A 170 1.66 19.36 1.01
N PHE A 171 1.10 18.17 1.25
CA PHE A 171 1.86 16.93 1.11
C PHE A 171 2.25 16.66 -0.33
N ILE A 172 1.30 16.77 -1.28
CA ILE A 172 1.56 16.47 -2.69
C ILE A 172 2.42 17.56 -3.35
N ASN A 173 2.33 18.81 -2.91
CA ASN A 173 3.23 19.87 -3.35
C ASN A 173 4.68 19.59 -2.98
N GLU A 174 4.95 19.09 -1.77
CA GLU A 174 6.30 18.67 -1.38
C GLU A 174 6.81 17.49 -2.25
N LEU A 175 5.94 16.55 -2.62
CA LEU A 175 6.36 15.41 -3.46
C LEU A 175 6.88 15.82 -4.84
N LYS A 176 6.50 17.00 -5.35
CA LYS A 176 6.98 17.52 -6.64
C LYS A 176 8.46 17.92 -6.58
N ASN A 177 8.96 18.27 -5.41
CA ASN A 177 10.33 18.78 -5.23
C ASN A 177 11.41 17.70 -5.32
N PHE A 178 11.02 16.42 -5.24
CA PHE A 178 11.95 15.31 -5.41
C PHE A 178 12.23 15.04 -6.89
N ASN A 179 13.50 14.80 -7.23
CA ASN A 179 13.95 14.68 -8.63
C ASN A 179 14.18 13.22 -9.05
N ASN A 180 14.61 12.38 -8.11
CA ASN A 180 15.05 11.01 -8.35
C ASN A 180 14.00 9.97 -7.99
N ILE A 181 13.02 10.32 -7.16
CA ILE A 181 11.90 9.43 -6.78
C ILE A 181 10.55 9.86 -7.35
N SER A 182 9.65 8.89 -7.44
CA SER A 182 8.27 9.01 -7.88
C SER A 182 7.37 8.15 -6.98
N PHE A 183 6.10 8.49 -6.91
CA PHE A 183 5.17 7.91 -5.95
C PHE A 183 4.03 7.17 -6.64
N THR A 184 3.71 5.97 -6.20
CA THR A 184 2.49 5.26 -6.59
C THR A 184 1.59 5.16 -5.37
N PHE A 185 0.45 5.83 -5.39
CA PHE A 185 -0.59 5.71 -4.37
C PHE A 185 -1.50 4.52 -4.70
N GLU A 186 -1.58 3.55 -3.79
CA GLU A 186 -2.56 2.48 -3.84
C GLU A 186 -3.59 2.72 -2.73
N ILE A 187 -4.75 3.30 -3.11
CA ILE A 187 -5.83 3.62 -2.18
C ILE A 187 -6.68 2.37 -1.93
N SER A 188 -6.66 1.87 -0.70
CA SER A 188 -7.42 0.69 -0.29
C SER A 188 -8.85 1.07 0.10
N LEU A 189 -9.78 0.95 -0.85
CA LEU A 189 -11.20 1.18 -0.63
C LEU A 189 -11.80 0.06 0.22
N LYS A 190 -12.57 0.43 1.24
CA LYS A 190 -13.34 -0.51 2.08
C LYS A 190 -14.79 -0.44 1.65
N GLY A 191 -15.17 -1.30 0.71
CA GLY A 191 -16.51 -1.32 0.12
C GLY A 191 -16.67 -0.38 -1.07
N THR A 192 -17.90 -0.35 -1.59
CA THR A 192 -18.33 0.38 -2.79
C THR A 192 -19.40 1.44 -2.50
N ASN A 193 -19.89 1.48 -1.27
CA ASN A 193 -20.87 2.45 -0.76
C ASN A 193 -20.68 2.67 0.76
N PRO A 194 -21.31 3.71 1.35
CA PRO A 194 -21.23 4.02 2.77
C PRO A 194 -21.58 2.87 3.74
N GLY A 195 -22.59 2.06 3.41
CA GLY A 195 -23.04 0.96 4.27
C GLY A 195 -21.98 -0.14 4.36
N GLU A 196 -21.43 -0.53 3.22
CA GLU A 196 -20.33 -1.49 3.15
C GLU A 196 -19.11 -0.96 3.91
N PHE A 197 -18.74 0.30 3.67
CA PHE A 197 -17.64 0.93 4.38
C PHE A 197 -17.79 0.83 5.89
N SER A 198 -18.95 1.22 6.42
CA SER A 198 -19.21 1.22 7.86
C SER A 198 -18.87 -0.13 8.49
N ILE A 199 -19.34 -1.23 7.90
CA ILE A 199 -19.10 -2.60 8.38
C ILE A 199 -17.63 -2.99 8.29
N LEU A 200 -17.04 -2.79 7.11
CA LEU A 200 -15.67 -3.19 6.81
C LEU A 200 -14.63 -2.35 7.57
N ALA A 201 -15.02 -1.17 8.03
CA ALA A 201 -14.23 -0.25 8.81
C ALA A 201 -14.42 -0.40 10.33
N GLY A 202 -15.23 -1.36 10.79
CA GLY A 202 -15.48 -1.61 12.21
C GLY A 202 -16.56 -0.72 12.83
N GLY A 203 -17.65 -0.48 12.09
CA GLY A 203 -18.81 0.30 12.53
C GLY A 203 -18.64 1.82 12.43
N LEU A 204 -17.66 2.31 11.68
CA LEU A 204 -17.45 3.75 11.50
C LEU A 204 -18.61 4.39 10.70
N ASP A 205 -18.77 5.72 10.82
CA ASP A 205 -19.76 6.46 10.03
C ASP A 205 -19.51 6.23 8.53
N GLY A 206 -20.54 5.71 7.83
CA GLY A 206 -20.51 5.46 6.41
C GLY A 206 -20.15 6.68 5.57
N LYS A 207 -20.42 7.91 6.04
CA LYS A 207 -20.05 9.15 5.33
C LYS A 207 -18.54 9.28 5.10
N ILE A 208 -17.71 8.68 5.97
CA ILE A 208 -16.25 8.69 5.83
C ILE A 208 -15.80 7.96 4.56
N PHE A 209 -16.60 7.05 4.00
CA PHE A 209 -16.37 6.44 2.70
C PHE A 209 -16.06 7.48 1.61
N PHE A 210 -16.77 8.62 1.63
CA PHE A 210 -16.61 9.67 0.63
C PHE A 210 -15.25 10.38 0.72
N GLU A 211 -14.56 10.32 1.85
CA GLU A 211 -13.19 10.81 1.96
C GLU A 211 -12.21 9.93 1.16
N GLN A 212 -12.44 8.59 1.12
CA GLN A 212 -11.64 7.71 0.27
C GLN A 212 -11.85 8.02 -1.22
N ILE A 213 -13.10 8.33 -1.61
CA ILE A 213 -13.45 8.76 -2.96
C ILE A 213 -12.79 10.11 -3.28
N ARG A 214 -12.87 11.07 -2.36
CA ARG A 214 -12.28 12.40 -2.51
C ARG A 214 -10.76 12.32 -2.68
N ALA A 215 -10.09 11.47 -1.91
CA ALA A 215 -8.66 11.21 -2.02
C ALA A 215 -8.25 10.85 -3.45
N ILE A 216 -8.93 9.87 -4.06
CA ILE A 216 -8.62 9.45 -5.43
C ILE A 216 -8.88 10.61 -6.42
N LYS A 217 -10.00 11.33 -6.28
CA LYS A 217 -10.32 12.47 -7.15
C LYS A 217 -9.23 13.55 -7.09
N GLU A 218 -8.76 13.90 -5.90
CA GLU A 218 -7.73 14.92 -5.73
C GLU A 218 -6.38 14.45 -6.28
N LEU A 219 -5.93 13.24 -5.97
CA LEU A 219 -4.68 12.70 -6.51
C LEU A 219 -4.69 12.61 -8.04
N ILE A 220 -5.84 12.29 -8.67
CA ILE A 220 -5.96 12.31 -10.14
C ILE A 220 -5.71 13.71 -10.70
N LYS A 221 -6.14 14.78 -10.03
CA LYS A 221 -5.89 16.16 -10.47
C LYS A 221 -4.39 16.44 -10.54
N TYR A 222 -3.66 16.09 -9.49
CA TYR A 222 -2.20 16.26 -9.45
C TYR A 222 -1.48 15.37 -10.48
N GLU A 223 -1.90 14.12 -10.67
CA GLU A 223 -1.33 13.27 -11.73
C GLU A 223 -1.52 13.90 -13.12
N LYS A 224 -2.70 14.48 -13.40
CA LYS A 224 -2.97 15.20 -14.67
C LYS A 224 -2.13 16.47 -14.82
N GLN A 225 -1.71 17.09 -13.72
CA GLN A 225 -0.79 18.23 -13.70
C GLN A 225 0.69 17.80 -13.80
N ASN A 226 0.96 16.55 -14.19
CA ASN A 226 2.30 16.01 -14.39
C ASN A 226 3.15 15.95 -13.11
N TYR A 227 2.53 15.92 -11.93
CA TYR A 227 3.22 15.60 -10.68
C TYR A 227 3.79 14.17 -10.76
N PRO A 228 4.87 13.86 -10.03
CA PRO A 228 5.55 12.57 -10.11
C PRO A 228 4.81 11.46 -9.33
N ILE A 229 3.49 11.41 -9.48
CA ILE A 229 2.59 10.51 -8.78
C ILE A 229 1.80 9.63 -9.76
N PHE A 230 1.37 8.47 -9.28
CA PHE A 230 0.52 7.54 -10.01
C PHE A 230 -0.55 6.98 -9.09
N VAL A 231 -1.81 7.07 -9.50
CA VAL A 231 -2.92 6.69 -8.63
C VAL A 231 -3.51 5.34 -9.04
N ARG A 232 -3.78 4.50 -8.04
CA ARG A 232 -4.53 3.25 -8.15
C ARG A 232 -5.59 3.13 -7.08
N GLY A 233 -6.74 2.59 -7.47
CA GLY A 233 -7.72 2.04 -6.54
C GLY A 233 -7.48 0.55 -6.31
N VAL A 234 -7.61 0.11 -5.06
CA VAL A 234 -7.61 -1.31 -4.70
C VAL A 234 -8.81 -1.57 -3.81
N LEU A 235 -9.71 -2.43 -4.26
CA LEU A 235 -10.82 -2.94 -3.47
C LEU A 235 -10.37 -4.24 -2.82
N GLY A 236 -10.04 -4.19 -1.52
CA GLY A 236 -9.43 -5.29 -0.77
C GLY A 236 -10.40 -6.40 -0.36
N ILE A 237 -11.45 -6.62 -1.16
CA ILE A 237 -12.66 -7.36 -0.83
C ILE A 237 -13.16 -8.01 -2.12
N PHE A 238 -13.51 -9.30 -2.07
CA PHE A 238 -13.91 -10.03 -3.25
C PHE A 238 -15.41 -9.95 -3.56
N HIS A 239 -15.74 -10.03 -4.86
CA HIS A 239 -17.08 -9.97 -5.43
C HIS A 239 -17.22 -11.06 -6.52
N SER A 240 -18.23 -11.94 -6.44
CA SER A 240 -18.64 -12.79 -7.57
C SER A 240 -20.16 -12.98 -7.65
N LYS A 241 -20.63 -13.72 -8.67
CA LYS A 241 -22.04 -14.10 -8.82
C LYS A 241 -22.48 -15.24 -7.87
N GLN A 242 -21.55 -15.96 -7.26
CA GLN A 242 -21.79 -17.23 -6.53
C GLN A 242 -21.23 -17.26 -5.10
N TYR A 243 -20.20 -16.46 -4.82
CA TYR A 243 -19.45 -16.46 -3.58
C TYR A 243 -19.24 -15.03 -3.13
N ASP A 244 -19.93 -14.70 -2.04
CA ASP A 244 -19.95 -13.37 -1.44
C ASP A 244 -19.34 -13.44 -0.04
N LEU A 245 -18.88 -12.28 0.44
CA LEU A 245 -18.94 -12.03 1.87
C LEU A 245 -20.44 -12.03 2.26
N ILE A 246 -20.87 -13.02 3.03
CA ILE A 246 -22.29 -13.26 3.33
C ILE A 246 -22.77 -12.38 4.49
N PHE A 247 -23.51 -11.31 4.20
CA PHE A 247 -24.13 -10.48 5.24
C PHE A 247 -24.99 -11.32 6.23
N PRO A 248 -24.85 -11.13 7.56
CA PRO A 248 -25.48 -12.02 8.54
C PRO A 248 -27.01 -11.85 8.67
N GLN A 249 -27.60 -10.78 8.11
CA GLN A 249 -29.02 -10.47 8.31
C GLN A 249 -29.93 -10.93 7.16
N ASN A 250 -29.37 -11.13 5.96
CA ASN A 250 -30.15 -11.30 4.73
C ASN A 250 -29.39 -12.06 3.62
N GLY A 251 -28.19 -12.58 3.90
CA GLY A 251 -27.48 -13.48 3.02
C GLY A 251 -26.96 -12.85 1.71
N ARG A 252 -27.03 -11.52 1.57
CA ARG A 252 -26.56 -10.79 0.39
C ARG A 252 -25.90 -9.49 0.81
N MET A 253 -24.60 -9.36 0.55
CA MET A 253 -24.03 -8.03 0.32
C MET A 253 -24.15 -7.74 -1.18
N MET A 254 -24.12 -6.47 -1.59
CA MET A 254 -23.81 -6.03 -2.96
C MET A 254 -24.95 -6.08 -4.00
N PHE A 255 -25.63 -4.95 -4.20
CA PHE A 255 -26.24 -4.63 -5.51
C PHE A 255 -26.12 -3.15 -5.92
N ASN A 256 -25.58 -2.27 -5.08
CA ASN A 256 -25.69 -0.83 -5.33
C ASN A 256 -24.40 -0.06 -5.00
N PRO A 257 -23.34 -0.18 -5.83
CA PRO A 257 -22.21 0.73 -5.76
C PRO A 257 -22.72 2.18 -5.80
N SER A 258 -22.18 3.02 -4.93
CA SER A 258 -22.55 4.43 -4.92
C SER A 258 -22.19 5.09 -6.27
N LYS A 259 -22.95 6.12 -6.66
CA LYS A 259 -22.67 6.88 -7.89
C LYS A 259 -21.24 7.45 -7.88
N GLU A 260 -20.78 7.90 -6.72
CA GLU A 260 -19.46 8.46 -6.49
C GLU A 260 -18.35 7.43 -6.71
N PHE A 261 -18.55 6.20 -6.23
CA PHE A 261 -17.64 5.09 -6.48
C PHE A 261 -17.51 4.81 -7.97
N ILE A 262 -18.65 4.68 -8.67
CA ILE A 262 -18.68 4.41 -10.12
C ILE A 262 -17.91 5.50 -10.88
N ILE A 263 -18.16 6.77 -10.55
CA ILE A 263 -17.48 7.92 -11.18
C ILE A 263 -15.96 7.85 -10.97
N VAL A 264 -15.50 7.52 -9.76
CA VAL A 264 -14.07 7.43 -9.46
C VAL A 264 -13.40 6.26 -10.17
N VAL A 265 -14.05 5.09 -10.20
CA VAL A 265 -13.55 3.95 -10.97
C VAL A 265 -13.45 4.33 -12.44
N LYS A 266 -14.51 4.87 -13.04
CA LYS A 266 -14.49 5.33 -14.45
C LYS A 266 -13.37 6.35 -14.69
N SER A 267 -13.20 7.32 -13.80
CA SER A 267 -12.13 8.32 -13.88
C SER A 267 -10.74 7.66 -13.92
N LEU A 268 -10.45 6.73 -13.02
CA LEU A 268 -9.21 5.96 -13.03
C LEU A 268 -9.02 5.17 -14.34
N MET A 269 -10.09 4.52 -14.83
CA MET A 269 -10.03 3.68 -16.02
C MET A 269 -9.87 4.46 -17.34
N THR A 270 -10.20 5.76 -17.34
CA THR A 270 -10.04 6.67 -18.49
C THR A 270 -8.69 7.39 -18.55
N MET A 271 -7.88 7.35 -17.48
CA MET A 271 -6.53 7.94 -17.48
C MET A 271 -5.63 7.29 -18.55
N PRO A 272 -4.66 8.03 -19.14
CA PRO A 272 -3.79 7.52 -20.19
C PRO A 272 -3.18 6.15 -19.86
N ARG A 273 -3.36 5.21 -20.81
CA ARG A 273 -3.13 3.78 -20.58
C ARG A 273 -1.67 3.40 -20.80
N ASN A 274 -0.98 3.08 -19.70
CA ASN A 274 0.21 2.22 -19.72
C ASN A 274 0.11 1.03 -18.76
N GLN A 275 -0.79 1.09 -17.75
CA GLN A 275 -0.95 0.07 -16.70
C GLN A 275 -2.38 0.06 -16.16
N GLU A 276 -2.80 -1.06 -15.57
CA GLU A 276 -4.08 -1.17 -14.87
C GLU A 276 -4.11 -0.29 -13.61
N ARG A 277 -5.28 0.34 -13.36
CA ARG A 277 -5.47 1.40 -12.36
C ARG A 277 -6.50 1.06 -11.30
N PHE A 278 -7.30 0.02 -11.50
CA PHE A 278 -8.19 -0.47 -10.47
C PHE A 278 -8.09 -1.99 -10.34
N TYR A 279 -7.84 -2.45 -9.11
CA TYR A 279 -7.76 -3.86 -8.79
C TYR A 279 -8.79 -4.25 -7.76
N VAL A 280 -9.31 -5.47 -7.90
CA VAL A 280 -9.99 -6.20 -6.83
C VAL A 280 -8.98 -7.19 -6.27
N GLU A 281 -8.74 -7.13 -4.97
CA GLU A 281 -7.84 -8.01 -4.24
C GLU A 281 -8.63 -8.69 -3.12
N PRO A 282 -9.15 -9.90 -3.37
CA PRO A 282 -9.85 -10.67 -2.35
C PRO A 282 -9.09 -10.77 -1.03
N LEU A 283 -9.81 -10.67 0.08
CA LEU A 283 -9.25 -11.03 1.39
C LEU A 283 -8.75 -12.48 1.37
N ARG A 284 -7.62 -12.69 2.04
CA ARG A 284 -7.04 -14.01 2.31
C ARG A 284 -6.66 -14.04 3.77
N PHE A 285 -7.36 -14.85 4.56
CA PHE A 285 -6.92 -15.17 5.91
C PHE A 285 -5.73 -16.14 5.82
N THR A 286 -4.64 -15.78 6.50
CA THR A 286 -3.49 -16.68 6.73
C THR A 286 -3.68 -17.38 8.07
N GLU A 287 -2.86 -18.40 8.39
CA GLU A 287 -2.92 -19.08 9.69
C GLU A 287 -2.78 -18.11 10.87
N GLN A 288 -1.95 -17.07 10.71
CA GLN A 288 -1.77 -16.00 11.71
C GLN A 288 -3.02 -15.13 11.91
N MET A 289 -4.01 -15.21 11.01
CA MET A 289 -5.25 -14.43 11.04
C MET A 289 -6.45 -15.27 11.47
N LYS A 290 -6.26 -16.46 12.06
CA LYS A 290 -7.36 -17.37 12.42
C LYS A 290 -8.41 -16.73 13.32
N GLU A 291 -8.00 -15.99 14.35
CA GLU A 291 -8.91 -15.27 15.25
C GLU A 291 -9.70 -14.19 14.49
N ALA A 292 -9.02 -13.40 13.66
CA ALA A 292 -9.67 -12.39 12.81
C ALA A 292 -10.64 -13.02 11.79
N GLU A 293 -10.34 -14.21 11.27
CA GLU A 293 -11.24 -14.97 10.41
C GLU A 293 -12.51 -15.39 11.16
N GLU A 294 -12.37 -15.88 12.40
CA GLU A 294 -13.51 -16.25 13.25
C GLU A 294 -14.38 -15.04 13.59
N ASP A 295 -13.78 -13.90 13.93
CA ASP A 295 -14.51 -12.66 14.18
C ASP A 295 -15.22 -12.13 12.93
N CYS A 296 -14.54 -12.20 11.78
CA CYS A 296 -15.15 -11.91 10.50
C CYS A 296 -16.37 -12.80 10.22
N LYS A 297 -16.29 -14.11 10.48
CA LYS A 297 -17.42 -15.04 10.33
C LYS A 297 -18.61 -14.65 11.22
N LYS A 298 -18.38 -14.23 12.47
CA LYS A 298 -19.46 -13.79 13.40
C LYS A 298 -20.27 -12.61 12.86
N ILE A 299 -19.64 -11.75 12.06
CA ILE A 299 -20.28 -10.59 11.42
C ILE A 299 -20.56 -10.81 9.93
N GLY A 300 -20.52 -12.06 9.46
CA GLY A 300 -20.84 -12.45 8.08
C GLY A 300 -19.77 -12.11 7.02
N ILE A 301 -18.56 -11.76 7.42
CA ILE A 301 -17.43 -11.63 6.49
C ILE A 301 -16.86 -13.04 6.25
N ILE A 302 -17.31 -13.71 5.18
CA ILE A 302 -16.90 -15.08 4.82
C ILE A 302 -16.08 -15.10 3.53
N THR A 303 -14.84 -15.59 3.58
CA THR A 303 -13.99 -15.70 2.39
C THR A 303 -13.73 -17.17 2.05
N PRO A 304 -14.23 -17.70 0.92
CA PRO A 304 -13.85 -19.04 0.49
C PRO A 304 -12.39 -19.05 0.01
N SER A 305 -11.74 -20.21 0.15
CA SER A 305 -10.34 -20.43 -0.25
C SER A 305 -10.13 -20.35 -1.78
N TYR A 306 -11.20 -20.49 -2.56
CA TYR A 306 -11.22 -20.39 -4.01
C TYR A 306 -12.46 -19.60 -4.47
N ILE A 307 -12.27 -18.59 -5.33
CA ILE A 307 -13.35 -17.70 -5.72
C ILE A 307 -13.57 -17.60 -7.23
N GLY A 308 -13.73 -18.79 -7.80
CA GLY A 308 -13.91 -19.01 -9.23
C GLY A 308 -12.59 -19.19 -9.98
N ARG A 309 -12.68 -19.52 -11.27
CA ARG A 309 -11.52 -19.88 -12.11
C ARG A 309 -10.46 -18.79 -12.23
N ASP A 310 -10.88 -17.52 -12.24
CA ASP A 310 -10.01 -16.40 -12.59
C ASP A 310 -9.60 -15.50 -11.41
N ILE A 311 -10.18 -15.70 -10.22
CA ILE A 311 -9.97 -14.81 -9.08
C ILE A 311 -9.52 -15.60 -7.85
N LYS A 312 -8.38 -15.18 -7.28
CA LYS A 312 -7.71 -15.90 -6.18
C LYS A 312 -7.59 -14.99 -4.96
N ALA A 313 -7.84 -15.58 -3.78
CA ALA A 313 -7.59 -14.96 -2.47
C ALA A 313 -6.19 -14.32 -2.41
N GLY A 314 -6.09 -13.06 -1.99
CA GLY A 314 -4.81 -12.34 -1.84
C GLY A 314 -4.07 -12.03 -3.14
N LYS A 315 -4.77 -12.05 -4.28
CA LYS A 315 -4.21 -11.72 -5.60
C LYS A 315 -4.97 -10.56 -6.24
N LYS A 316 -4.25 -9.48 -6.54
CA LYS A 316 -4.74 -8.35 -7.33
C LYS A 316 -5.21 -8.82 -8.72
N THR A 317 -6.49 -8.61 -8.99
CA THR A 317 -7.15 -8.90 -10.25
C THR A 317 -7.66 -7.60 -10.86
N PRO A 318 -7.29 -7.26 -12.12
CA PRO A 318 -7.84 -6.10 -12.82
C PRO A 318 -9.37 -6.07 -12.76
N ILE A 319 -9.99 -4.93 -12.44
CA ILE A 319 -11.45 -4.84 -12.31
C ILE A 319 -12.19 -5.31 -13.56
N LYS A 320 -11.64 -5.05 -14.75
CA LYS A 320 -12.20 -5.49 -16.05
C LYS A 320 -12.40 -7.00 -16.17
N LYS A 321 -11.74 -7.79 -15.32
CA LYS A 321 -11.85 -9.25 -15.28
C LYS A 321 -12.79 -9.74 -14.18
N THR A 322 -13.48 -8.84 -13.48
CA THR A 322 -14.36 -9.18 -12.36
C THR A 322 -15.80 -8.80 -12.68
N TYR A 323 -16.74 -9.46 -11.98
CA TYR A 323 -18.17 -9.18 -12.10
C TYR A 323 -18.52 -7.72 -11.76
N LEU A 324 -17.77 -7.09 -10.84
CA LEU A 324 -18.00 -5.69 -10.48
C LEU A 324 -17.92 -4.76 -11.69
N TRP A 325 -17.09 -5.08 -12.69
CA TRP A 325 -17.04 -4.32 -13.93
C TRP A 325 -18.34 -4.40 -14.75
N GLU A 326 -19.03 -5.55 -14.73
CA GLU A 326 -20.33 -5.70 -15.40
C GLU A 326 -21.41 -4.81 -14.78
N LEU A 327 -21.33 -4.57 -13.46
CA LEU A 327 -22.30 -3.75 -12.72
C LEU A 327 -22.10 -2.24 -12.89
N ILE A 328 -20.87 -1.80 -13.16
CA ILE A 328 -20.53 -0.37 -13.16
C ILE A 328 -20.15 0.17 -14.55
N LYS A 329 -20.10 -0.68 -15.59
CA LYS A 329 -19.77 -0.27 -16.95
C LYS A 329 -20.80 0.71 -17.51
#